data_AF-A0A0S3PMX6-F1
#
_entry.id   AF-A0A0S3PMX6-F1
#
_cell.length_a   1.000
_cell.length_b   1.000
_cell.length_c   1.000
_cell.angle_alpha   90.00
_cell.angle_beta   90.00
_cell.angle_gamma   90.00
#
_symmetry.space_group_name_H-M   'P 1'
#
loop_
_entity.id
_entity.type
_entity.pdbx_description
1 polymer ?
#
loop_
_entity_poly.entity_id
_entity_poly.type
_entity_poly.pdbx_seq_one_letter_code
_entity_poly.pdbx_strand_id
1 'polypeptide(L)'
;MVVSAIASTPQIAKAWRFVRERFRSYQTELKSRGIKRARARRDAGRERQDIVTLVKRQLTREIAEGHFTASREAVKREVERRVKERMILSRVRWVSKLPILV
;
A
#
# COMPACT_ATOMS: atom_id res chain seq x y z
N MET A 1 -27.70 20.25 34.54
CA MET A 1 -26.58 19.29 34.35
C MET A 1 -27.02 18.02 33.60
N VAL A 2 -27.78 18.11 32.49
CA VAL A 2 -28.40 16.91 31.85
C VAL A 2 -27.78 16.56 30.49
N VAL A 3 -27.04 17.48 29.85
CA VAL A 3 -26.45 17.23 28.52
C VAL A 3 -25.20 16.33 28.57
N SER A 4 -24.61 16.11 29.76
CA SER A 4 -23.37 15.32 29.88
C SER A 4 -23.55 13.80 29.98
N ALA A 5 -24.78 13.30 30.18
CA ALA A 5 -25.03 11.87 30.43
C ALA A 5 -25.24 11.05 29.14
N ILE A 6 -25.63 11.68 28.03
CA ILE A 6 -25.95 10.99 26.77
C ILE A 6 -24.68 10.58 26.01
N ALA A 7 -23.54 11.20 26.27
CA ALA A 7 -22.28 10.89 25.59
C ALA A 7 -21.61 9.56 26.07
N SER A 8 -22.14 8.93 27.13
CA SER A 8 -21.39 7.96 27.93
C SER A 8 -22.04 6.57 28.02
N THR A 9 -22.99 6.23 27.16
CA THR A 9 -23.52 4.85 27.12
C THR A 9 -22.57 3.94 26.33
N PRO A 10 -22.34 2.69 26.76
CA PRO A 10 -21.40 1.78 26.10
C PRO A 10 -21.78 1.50 24.63
N GLN A 11 -23.05 1.62 24.27
CA GLN A 11 -23.55 1.49 22.89
C GLN A 11 -23.13 2.67 22.02
N ILE A 12 -23.23 3.91 22.53
CA ILE A 12 -22.79 5.11 21.82
C ILE A 12 -21.26 5.10 21.66
N ALA A 13 -20.52 4.70 22.70
CA ALA A 13 -19.07 4.54 22.62
C ALA A 13 -18.64 3.46 21.60
N LYS A 14 -19.38 2.35 21.51
CA LYS A 14 -19.15 1.29 20.51
C LYS A 14 -19.43 1.79 19.08
N ALA A 15 -20.50 2.55 18.89
CA ALA A 15 -20.83 3.17 17.60
C ALA A 15 -19.74 4.15 17.14
N TRP A 16 -19.26 5.02 18.03
CA TRP A 16 -18.16 5.95 17.72
C TRP A 16 -16.82 5.26 17.45
N ARG A 17 -16.55 4.12 18.11
CA ARG A 17 -15.36 3.30 17.82
C ARG A 17 -15.43 2.74 16.41
N PHE A 18 -16.57 2.15 16.04
CA PHE A 18 -16.79 1.58 14.71
C PHE A 18 -16.58 2.63 13.59
N VAL A 19 -17.18 3.81 13.71
CA VAL A 19 -17.03 4.88 12.71
C VAL A 19 -15.58 5.34 12.59
N ARG A 20 -14.89 5.56 13.72
CA ARG A 20 -13.46 5.97 13.71
C ARG A 20 -12.57 4.91 13.09
N GLU A 21 -12.82 3.64 13.37
CA GLU A 21 -12.07 2.53 12.80
C GLU A 21 -12.29 2.42 11.29
N ARG A 22 -13.53 2.55 10.82
CA ARG A 22 -13.84 2.58 9.39
C ARG A 22 -13.21 3.76 8.67
N PHE A 23 -13.21 4.94 9.30
CA PHE A 23 -12.55 6.12 8.74
C PHE A 23 -11.04 5.93 8.67
N ARG A 24 -10.40 5.42 9.74
CA ARG A 24 -8.95 5.15 9.75
C ARG A 24 -8.55 4.12 8.71
N SER A 25 -9.29 3.02 8.57
CA SER A 25 -9.01 2.00 7.56
C SER A 25 -9.15 2.56 6.16
N TYR A 26 -10.22 3.31 5.88
CA TYR A 26 -10.44 3.95 4.59
C TYR A 26 -9.35 4.96 4.24
N GLN A 27 -8.96 5.82 5.18
CA GLN A 27 -7.87 6.79 4.96
C GLN A 27 -6.52 6.11 4.73
N THR A 28 -6.23 5.03 5.45
CA THR A 28 -5.02 4.21 5.25
C THR A 28 -5.00 3.60 3.86
N GLU A 29 -6.15 3.07 3.43
CA GLU A 29 -6.31 2.52 2.10
C GLU A 29 -6.09 3.59 1.01
N LEU A 30 -6.71 4.77 1.14
CA LEU A 30 -6.51 5.89 0.22
C LEU A 30 -5.04 6.32 0.14
N LYS A 31 -4.34 6.42 1.28
CA LYS A 31 -2.92 6.73 1.32
C LYS A 31 -2.09 5.68 0.59
N SER A 32 -2.35 4.39 0.85
CA SER A 32 -1.65 3.29 0.18
C SER A 32 -1.84 3.33 -1.35
N ARG A 33 -3.07 3.62 -1.80
CA ARG A 33 -3.41 3.80 -3.23
C ARG A 33 -2.68 5.01 -3.83
N GLY A 34 -2.58 6.11 -3.08
CA GLY A 34 -1.84 7.31 -3.48
C GLY A 34 -0.35 7.04 -3.68
N ILE A 35 0.28 6.33 -2.74
CA ILE A 35 1.70 5.94 -2.81
C ILE A 35 1.96 5.05 -4.03
N LYS A 36 1.10 4.04 -4.26
CA LYS A 36 1.21 3.15 -5.43
C LYS A 36 1.12 3.93 -6.74
N ARG A 37 0.17 4.86 -6.87
CA ARG A 37 0.02 5.74 -8.03
C ARG A 37 1.22 6.66 -8.24
N ALA A 38 1.70 7.29 -7.18
CA ALA A 38 2.87 8.17 -7.26
C ALA A 38 4.12 7.41 -7.72
N ARG A 39 4.31 6.18 -7.25
CA ARG A 39 5.39 5.29 -7.71
C ARG A 39 5.23 4.94 -9.19
N ALA A 40 4.04 4.49 -9.59
CA ALA A 40 3.78 4.11 -10.97
C ALA A 40 3.99 5.27 -11.96
N ARG A 41 3.62 6.50 -11.59
CA ARG A 41 3.91 7.70 -12.41
C ARG A 41 5.41 7.94 -12.57
N ARG A 42 6.21 7.72 -11.53
CA ARG A 42 7.68 7.82 -11.64
C ARG A 42 8.28 6.71 -12.50
N ASP A 43 7.67 5.53 -12.49
CA ASP A 43 8.11 4.38 -13.26
C ASP A 43 7.60 4.40 -14.72
N ALA A 44 6.62 5.24 -15.07
CA ALA A 44 6.02 5.32 -16.41
C ALA A 44 7.03 5.67 -17.53
N GLY A 45 8.03 6.49 -17.22
CA GLY A 45 9.09 6.86 -18.16
C GLY A 45 10.35 6.00 -18.07
N ARG A 46 10.36 4.93 -17.27
CA ARG A 46 11.56 4.10 -17.03
C ARG A 46 11.57 2.87 -17.91
N GLU A 47 12.77 2.45 -18.30
CA GLU A 47 12.93 1.16 -18.96
C GLU A 47 12.81 0.01 -17.95
N ARG A 48 12.55 -1.20 -18.46
CA ARG A 48 12.52 -2.41 -17.64
C ARG A 48 13.83 -2.60 -16.88
N GLN A 49 14.97 -2.32 -17.50
CA GLN A 49 16.28 -2.48 -16.89
C GLN A 49 16.49 -1.55 -15.69
N ASP A 50 16.03 -0.29 -15.79
CA ASP A 50 16.07 0.66 -14.67
C ASP A 50 15.23 0.18 -13.50
N ILE A 51 14.04 -0.35 -13.78
CA ILE A 51 13.14 -0.89 -12.77
C ILE A 51 13.77 -2.11 -12.08
N VAL A 52 14.45 -2.99 -12.83
CA VAL A 52 15.20 -4.12 -12.26
C VAL A 52 16.29 -3.64 -11.31
N THR A 53 17.08 -2.65 -11.71
CA THR A 53 18.16 -2.08 -10.89
C THR A 53 17.61 -1.49 -9.58
N LEU A 54 16.49 -0.75 -9.65
CA LEU A 54 15.83 -0.19 -8.48
C LEU A 54 15.27 -1.26 -7.54
N VAL A 55 14.65 -2.31 -8.09
CA VAL A 55 14.10 -3.42 -7.30
C VAL A 55 15.21 -4.18 -6.59
N LYS A 56 16.33 -4.46 -7.27
CA LYS A 56 17.51 -5.08 -6.66
C LYS A 56 18.05 -4.24 -5.50
N ARG A 57 18.25 -2.93 -5.72
CA ARG A 57 18.73 -2.02 -4.66
C ARG A 57 17.81 -2.01 -3.45
N GLN A 58 16.50 -2.02 -3.67
CA GLN A 58 15.53 -2.06 -2.58
C GLN A 58 15.59 -3.39 -1.81
N LEU A 59 15.65 -4.53 -2.52
CA LEU A 59 15.74 -5.84 -1.88
C LEU A 59 17.04 -6.02 -1.11
N THR A 60 18.18 -5.55 -1.62
CA THR A 60 19.45 -5.56 -0.88
C THR A 60 19.33 -4.80 0.45
N ARG A 61 18.64 -3.65 0.45
CA ARG A 61 18.38 -2.90 1.68
C ARG A 61 17.43 -3.63 2.63
N GLU A 62 16.35 -4.23 2.13
CA GLU A 62 15.42 -5.01 2.95
C GLU A 62 16.09 -6.25 3.57
N ILE A 63 17.02 -6.88 2.86
CA ILE A 63 17.84 -7.98 3.37
C ILE A 63 18.77 -7.48 4.48
N ALA A 64 19.45 -6.35 4.27
CA ALA A 64 20.34 -5.77 5.28
C ALA A 64 19.61 -5.33 6.55
N GLU A 65 18.36 -4.86 6.42
CA GLU A 65 17.48 -4.50 7.54
C GLU A 65 16.83 -5.73 8.20
N GLY A 66 17.03 -6.95 7.67
CA GLY A 66 16.42 -8.18 8.20
C GLY A 66 14.93 -8.35 7.89
N HIS A 67 14.34 -7.44 7.10
CA HIS A 67 12.94 -7.49 6.68
C HIS A 67 12.67 -8.55 5.61
N PHE A 68 13.71 -9.10 4.99
CA PHE A 68 13.61 -10.17 4.01
C PHE A 68 14.64 -11.26 4.29
N THR A 69 14.19 -12.34 4.91
CA THR A 69 14.98 -13.54 5.19
C THR A 69 14.53 -14.67 4.26
N ALA A 70 15.18 -14.80 3.10
CA ALA A 70 14.81 -15.86 2.14
C ALA A 70 16.01 -16.38 1.35
N SER A 71 15.87 -17.58 0.77
CA SER A 71 16.89 -18.20 -0.07
C SER A 71 17.15 -17.39 -1.35
N ARG A 72 18.29 -17.63 -2.01
CA ARG A 72 18.67 -16.96 -3.26
C ARG A 72 17.60 -17.09 -4.35
N GLU A 73 16.92 -18.22 -4.41
CA GLU A 73 15.83 -18.52 -5.35
C GLU A 73 14.57 -17.72 -5.02
N ALA A 74 14.28 -17.54 -3.73
CA ALA A 74 13.18 -16.68 -3.28
C ALA A 74 13.45 -15.21 -3.60
N VAL A 75 14.70 -14.73 -3.44
CA VAL A 75 15.11 -13.38 -3.86
C VAL A 75 14.88 -13.21 -5.37
N LYS A 76 15.30 -14.17 -6.19
CA LYS A 76 15.13 -14.10 -7.66
C LYS A 76 13.65 -14.00 -8.05
N ARG A 77 12.79 -14.87 -7.49
CA ARG A 77 11.34 -14.82 -7.73
C ARG A 77 10.73 -13.50 -7.28
N GLU A 78 11.19 -12.96 -6.16
CA GLU A 78 10.68 -11.69 -5.63
C GLU A 78 11.09 -10.49 -6.52
N VAL A 79 12.30 -10.50 -7.08
CA VAL A 79 12.72 -9.52 -8.09
C VAL A 79 11.78 -9.58 -9.29
N GLU A 80 11.55 -10.78 -9.85
CA GLU A 80 10.70 -10.98 -11.02
C GLU A 80 9.26 -10.52 -10.77
N ARG A 81 8.70 -10.88 -9.60
CA ARG A 81 7.36 -10.46 -9.17
C ARG A 81 7.23 -8.94 -9.07
N ARG A 82 8.16 -8.27 -8.36
CA ARG A 82 8.13 -6.80 -8.16
C ARG A 82 8.35 -6.04 -9.46
N VAL A 83 9.23 -6.54 -10.34
CA VAL A 83 9.44 -5.94 -11.67
C VAL A 83 8.16 -6.06 -12.49
N LYS A 84 7.57 -7.26 -12.57
CA LYS A 84 6.31 -7.47 -13.29
C LYS A 84 5.20 -6.55 -12.78
N GLU A 85 5.02 -6.46 -11.48
CA GLU A 85 4.04 -5.56 -10.87
C GLU A 85 4.28 -4.10 -11.25
N ARG A 86 5.51 -3.61 -11.12
CA ARG A 86 5.83 -2.22 -11.49
C ARG A 86 5.65 -1.95 -12.97
N MET A 87 5.98 -2.91 -13.83
CA MET A 87 5.78 -2.79 -15.28
C MET A 87 4.30 -2.73 -15.64
N ILE A 88 3.46 -3.54 -15.01
CA ILE A 88 2.00 -3.48 -15.22
C ILE A 88 1.47 -2.14 -14.71
N LEU A 89 1.80 -1.79 -13.47
CA LEU A 89 1.31 -0.58 -12.82
C LEU A 89 1.75 0.71 -13.54
N SER A 90 2.97 0.79 -14.05
CA SER A 90 3.47 1.95 -14.79
C SER A 90 2.78 2.16 -16.15
N ARG A 91 2.32 1.06 -16.78
CA ARG A 91 1.72 1.08 -18.12
C ARG A 91 0.19 1.20 -18.12
N VAL A 92 -0.46 0.86 -17.01
CA VAL A 92 -1.91 1.00 -16.88
C VAL A 92 -2.28 2.48 -16.76
N ARG A 93 -3.29 2.90 -17.53
CA ARG A 93 -3.90 4.23 -17.40
C ARG A 93 -4.62 4.31 -16.05
N TRP A 94 -4.08 5.11 -15.14
CA TRP A 94 -4.64 5.33 -13.80
C TRP A 94 -5.90 6.19 -13.86
N VAL A 95 -7.04 5.59 -14.21
CA VAL A 95 -8.33 6.24 -14.01
C VAL A 95 -8.57 6.28 -12.50
N SER A 96 -8.95 7.44 -11.97
CA SER A 96 -9.28 7.69 -10.56
C SER A 96 -10.43 6.84 -10.01
N LYS A 97 -10.99 5.94 -10.82
CA LYS A 97 -12.05 5.00 -10.50
C LYS A 97 -11.55 3.57 -10.67
N LEU A 98 -10.94 3.01 -9.62
CA LEU A 98 -10.96 1.56 -9.45
C LEU A 98 -12.21 1.23 -8.62
N PRO A 99 -13.14 0.41 -9.14
CA PRO A 99 -14.26 -0.07 -8.36
C PRO A 99 -13.73 -1.00 -7.25
N ILE A 100 -14.49 -1.00 -6.17
CA ILE A 100 -14.31 -1.83 -5.00
C ILE A 100 -14.40 -3.29 -5.47
N LEU A 101 -13.29 -4.02 -5.48
CA LEU A 101 -13.31 -5.49 -5.39
C LEU A 101 -13.14 -5.80 -3.91
N VAL A 102 -14.30 -5.88 -3.23
CA VAL A 102 -14.50 -6.69 -2.02
C VAL A 102 -15.04 -8.02 -2.51
#